data_AF-A0A2K0AWC5-F1
#
_entry.id   AF-A0A2K0AWC5-F1
#
_cell.length_a   1.000
_cell.length_b   1.000
_cell.length_c   1.000
_cell.angle_alpha   90.00
_cell.angle_beta   90.00
_cell.angle_gamma   90.00
#
_symmetry.space_group_name_H-M   'P 1'
#
loop_
_entity.id
_entity.type
_entity.pdbx_description
1 polymer ?
#
loop_
_entity_poly.entity_id
_entity_poly.type
_entity_poly.pdbx_seq_one_letter_code
_entity_poly.pdbx_strand_id
1 'polypeptide(L)'
;MELVQRFAVKNLKTKYNATYLKQAFDEWEQRIEDMYALHYPRMFIDPYTMQLSYESNHIEDLALSIIEERDKLHKYKHHSKNDLKQFHKLLSQYSDDEQRQIKRYQKDSILIDDELLNRISNDILQLVNSTKDNKRQSMQEEIKLEKEKRKIDGKARKQRIKERLKRERQQKQLN
;
A
#
# COMPACT_ATOMS: atom_id res chain seq x y z
N MET A 1 -21.48 12.24 -12.98
CA MET A 1 -20.37 11.54 -13.66
C MET A 1 -19.00 12.22 -13.46
N GLU A 2 -18.93 13.53 -13.21
CA GLU A 2 -17.65 14.26 -13.11
C GLU A 2 -16.66 13.79 -12.03
N LEU A 3 -17.12 13.38 -10.85
CA LEU A 3 -16.22 13.02 -9.74
C LEU A 3 -15.36 11.78 -10.04
N VAL A 4 -15.95 10.79 -10.71
CA VAL A 4 -15.29 9.53 -11.04
C VAL A 4 -14.23 9.75 -12.11
N GLN A 5 -14.54 10.59 -13.09
CA GLN A 5 -13.60 10.99 -14.13
C GLN A 5 -12.45 11.83 -13.55
N ARG A 6 -12.74 12.81 -12.67
CA ARG A 6 -11.71 13.58 -11.95
C ARG A 6 -10.78 12.67 -11.14
N PHE A 7 -11.31 11.62 -10.51
CA PHE A 7 -10.51 10.62 -9.81
C PHE A 7 -9.58 9.84 -10.77
N ALA A 8 -10.10 9.39 -11.91
CA ALA A 8 -9.31 8.68 -12.91
C ALA A 8 -8.18 9.57 -13.48
N VAL A 9 -8.48 10.82 -13.82
CA VAL A 9 -7.52 11.82 -14.28
C VAL A 9 -6.45 12.11 -13.22
N LYS A 10 -6.84 12.24 -11.95
CA LYS A 10 -5.88 12.39 -10.85
C LYS A 10 -4.93 11.20 -10.78
N ASN A 11 -5.44 9.96 -10.89
CA ASN A 11 -4.60 8.77 -10.87
C ASN A 11 -3.68 8.68 -12.09
N LEU A 12 -4.15 9.12 -13.26
CA LEU A 12 -3.35 9.19 -14.48
C LEU A 12 -2.13 10.11 -14.30
N LYS A 13 -2.32 11.27 -13.64
CA LYS A 13 -1.23 12.25 -13.40
C LYS A 13 -0.32 11.91 -12.23
N THR A 14 -0.79 11.11 -11.27
CA THR A 14 -0.05 10.79 -10.04
C THR A 14 0.41 9.32 -10.05
N LYS A 15 -0.50 8.39 -9.73
CA LYS A 15 -0.24 6.96 -9.55
C LYS A 15 0.38 6.28 -10.78
N TYR A 16 -0.01 6.70 -11.98
CA TYR A 16 0.44 6.10 -13.24
C TYR A 16 1.46 6.93 -14.00
N ASN A 17 1.96 8.00 -13.38
CA ASN A 17 2.96 8.87 -13.98
C ASN A 17 4.34 8.59 -13.36
N ALA A 18 5.24 8.04 -14.17
CA ALA A 18 6.58 7.70 -13.73
C ALA A 18 7.41 8.93 -13.31
N THR A 19 7.22 10.09 -13.94
CA THR A 19 7.98 11.29 -13.60
C THR A 19 7.54 11.86 -12.25
N TYR A 20 6.22 11.94 -12.03
CA TYR A 20 5.64 12.34 -10.75
C TYR A 20 6.07 11.41 -9.61
N LEU A 21 6.00 10.08 -9.83
CA LEU A 21 6.42 9.11 -8.84
C LEU A 21 7.91 9.23 -8.49
N LYS A 22 8.76 9.50 -9.49
CA LYS A 22 10.18 9.73 -9.25
C LYS A 22 10.40 10.94 -8.34
N GLN A 23 9.78 12.08 -8.66
CA GLN A 23 9.86 13.27 -7.82
C GLN A 23 9.37 13.01 -6.39
N ALA A 24 8.22 12.32 -6.24
CA ALA A 24 7.70 11.96 -4.94
C ALA A 24 8.63 11.01 -4.15
N PHE A 25 9.35 10.10 -4.83
CA PHE A 25 10.36 9.27 -4.16
C PHE A 25 11.57 10.09 -3.72
N ASP A 26 12.06 10.97 -4.58
CA ASP A 26 13.22 11.81 -4.31
C ASP A 26 12.93 12.76 -3.13
N GLU A 27 11.74 13.38 -3.09
CA GLU A 27 11.27 14.23 -1.97
C GLU A 27 11.17 13.45 -0.66
N TRP A 28 10.66 12.21 -0.70
CA TRP A 28 10.54 11.39 0.51
C TRP A 28 11.91 10.89 0.99
N GLU A 29 12.84 10.58 0.07
CA GLU A 29 14.23 10.28 0.41
C GLU A 29 14.91 11.47 1.06
N GLN A 30 14.72 12.67 0.52
CA GLN A 30 15.25 13.90 1.11
C GLN A 30 14.68 14.13 2.50
N ARG A 31 13.37 13.92 2.70
CA ARG A 31 12.76 14.01 4.03
C ARG A 31 13.38 13.02 5.02
N ILE A 32 13.68 11.80 4.59
CA ILE A 32 14.37 10.81 5.42
C ILE A 32 15.80 11.27 5.73
N GLU A 33 16.48 11.90 4.78
CA GLU A 33 17.81 12.46 5.01
C GLU A 33 17.78 13.61 6.03
N ASP A 34 16.79 14.50 5.91
CA ASP A 34 16.56 15.58 6.86
C ASP A 34 16.25 15.06 8.27
N MET A 35 15.74 13.83 8.41
CA MET A 35 15.52 13.21 9.72
C MET A 35 16.83 12.99 10.49
N TYR A 36 17.96 12.73 9.84
CA TYR A 36 19.24 12.56 10.54
C TYR A 36 19.69 13.86 11.22
N ALA A 37 19.34 15.01 10.65
CA ALA A 37 19.63 16.30 11.26
C ALA A 37 18.85 16.54 12.56
N LEU A 38 17.76 15.78 12.81
CA LEU A 38 16.93 15.97 14.00
C LEU A 38 17.59 15.51 15.30
N HIS A 39 18.68 14.74 15.21
CA HIS A 39 19.49 14.37 16.36
C HIS A 39 20.24 15.58 16.95
N TYR A 40 20.62 16.55 16.12
CA TYR A 40 21.34 17.72 16.60
C TYR A 40 20.43 18.65 17.40
N PRO A 41 20.92 19.23 18.53
CA PRO A 41 20.16 20.20 19.31
C PRO A 41 19.76 21.40 18.46
N ARG A 42 18.48 21.78 18.54
CA ARG A 42 17.95 22.96 17.86
C ARG A 42 17.36 23.92 18.86
N MET A 43 17.70 25.19 18.66
CA MET A 43 17.15 26.28 19.44
C MET A 43 15.71 26.51 19.02
N PHE A 44 14.81 26.55 19.99
CA PHE A 44 13.46 27.03 19.79
C PHE A 44 13.08 28.02 20.89
N ILE A 45 12.17 28.93 20.55
CA ILE A 45 11.59 29.86 21.50
C ILE A 45 10.19 29.34 21.81
N ASP A 46 9.93 29.03 23.07
CA ASP A 46 8.59 28.62 23.49
C ASP A 46 7.60 29.77 23.23
N PRO A 47 6.56 29.55 22.41
CA PRO A 47 5.62 30.60 22.03
C PRO A 47 4.75 31.11 23.20
N TYR A 48 4.72 30.41 24.35
CA TYR A 48 3.95 30.82 25.52
C TYR A 48 4.82 31.47 26.60
N THR A 49 6.00 30.92 26.88
CA THR A 49 6.88 31.44 27.92
C THR A 49 7.93 32.42 27.41
N MET A 50 8.11 32.54 26.09
CA MET A 50 9.16 33.32 25.42
C MET A 50 10.59 32.90 25.85
N GLN A 51 10.75 31.71 26.45
CA GLN A 51 12.04 31.21 26.89
C GLN A 51 12.77 30.51 25.75
N LEU A 52 14.08 30.73 25.70
CA LEU A 52 14.97 30.04 24.79
C LEU A 52 15.30 28.66 25.35
N SER A 53 14.97 27.61 24.58
CA SER A 53 15.23 26.22 24.93
C SER A 53 15.92 25.48 23.78
N TYR A 54 16.55 24.36 24.12
CA TYR A 54 17.13 23.45 23.14
C TYR A 54 16.35 22.14 23.15
N GLU A 55 15.94 21.67 21.97
CA GLU A 55 15.29 20.37 21.79
C GLU A 55 16.18 19.48 20.91
N SER A 56 16.31 18.22 21.28
CA SER A 56 16.97 17.18 20.50
C SER A 56 16.21 15.87 20.62
N ASN A 57 16.09 15.13 19.51
CA ASN A 57 15.50 13.80 19.55
C ASN A 57 16.48 12.78 20.13
N HIS A 58 15.96 11.84 20.93
CA HIS A 58 16.73 10.69 21.37
C HIS A 58 17.14 9.84 20.16
N ILE A 59 18.42 9.44 20.08
CA ILE A 59 18.98 8.75 18.91
C ILE A 59 18.21 7.47 18.60
N GLU A 60 17.85 6.70 19.63
CA GLU A 60 17.20 5.40 19.46
C GLU A 60 15.80 5.54 18.85
N ASP A 61 15.00 6.48 19.35
CA ASP A 61 13.65 6.74 18.83
C ASP A 61 13.68 7.29 17.41
N LEU A 62 14.67 8.15 17.13
CA LEU A 62 14.89 8.68 15.79
C LEU A 62 15.30 7.57 14.82
N ALA A 63 16.19 6.67 15.24
CA ALA A 63 16.63 5.54 14.42
C ALA A 63 15.46 4.61 14.07
N LEU A 64 14.59 4.28 15.04
CA LEU A 64 13.37 3.51 14.80
C LEU A 64 12.46 4.22 13.79
N SER A 65 12.24 5.52 13.96
CA SER A 65 11.41 6.33 13.07
C SER A 65 11.95 6.36 11.63
N ILE A 66 13.27 6.49 11.46
CA ILE A 66 13.93 6.47 10.14
C ILE A 66 13.78 5.10 9.47
N ILE A 67 13.95 4.01 10.23
CA ILE A 67 13.76 2.63 9.72
C ILE A 67 12.32 2.45 9.24
N GLU A 68 11.34 2.87 10.04
CA GLU A 68 9.92 2.79 9.68
C GLU A 68 9.58 3.60 8.41
N GLU A 69 10.09 4.83 8.29
CA GLU A 69 9.88 5.66 7.10
C GLU A 69 10.53 5.05 5.84
N ARG A 70 11.74 4.47 5.98
CA ARG A 70 12.40 3.74 4.88
C ARG A 70 11.59 2.52 4.45
N ASP A 71 11.04 1.77 5.39
CA ASP A 71 10.19 0.61 5.09
C ASP A 71 8.90 1.02 4.37
N LYS A 72 8.27 2.13 4.79
CA LYS A 72 7.10 2.70 4.10
C LYS A 72 7.45 3.09 2.67
N LEU A 73 8.57 3.79 2.48
CA LEU A 73 9.05 4.18 1.15
C LEU A 73 9.33 2.95 0.26
N HIS A 74 9.97 1.91 0.80
CA HIS A 74 10.25 0.69 0.05
C HIS A 74 8.96 -0.02 -0.39
N LYS A 75 7.99 -0.17 0.53
CA LYS A 75 6.66 -0.72 0.23
C LYS A 75 5.95 0.10 -0.83
N TYR A 76 6.00 1.43 -0.72
CA TYR A 76 5.39 2.34 -1.69
C TYR A 76 6.04 2.22 -3.08
N LYS A 77 7.37 2.23 -3.17
CA LYS A 77 8.13 1.99 -4.42
C LYS A 77 7.74 0.67 -5.07
N HIS A 78 7.65 -0.41 -4.28
CA HIS A 78 7.26 -1.72 -4.78
C HIS A 78 5.83 -1.71 -5.35
N HIS A 79 4.88 -1.10 -4.63
CA HIS A 79 3.50 -0.98 -5.08
C HIS A 79 3.38 -0.16 -6.37
N SER A 80 3.99 1.02 -6.39
CA SER A 80 4.00 1.92 -7.55
C SER A 80 4.64 1.29 -8.79
N LYS A 81 5.70 0.49 -8.64
CA LYS A 81 6.28 -0.29 -9.76
C LYS A 81 5.28 -1.30 -10.33
N ASN A 82 4.53 -1.99 -9.47
CA ASN A 82 3.52 -2.93 -9.93
C ASN A 82 2.34 -2.22 -10.60
N ASP A 83 1.90 -1.10 -10.06
CA ASP A 83 0.85 -0.27 -10.67
C ASP A 83 1.27 0.26 -12.04
N LEU A 84 2.50 0.75 -12.19
CA LEU A 84 3.04 1.18 -13.48
C LEU A 84 3.11 0.02 -14.49
N LYS A 85 3.51 -1.18 -14.06
CA LYS A 85 3.50 -2.37 -14.94
C LYS A 85 2.10 -2.68 -15.46
N GLN A 86 1.08 -2.60 -14.59
CA GLN A 86 -0.31 -2.83 -15.01
C GLN A 86 -0.79 -1.74 -15.96
N PHE A 87 -0.42 -0.49 -15.69
CA PHE A 87 -0.73 0.62 -16.57
C PHE A 87 -0.04 0.52 -17.94
N HIS A 88 1.22 0.08 -18.00
CA HIS A 88 1.91 -0.17 -19.27
C HIS A 88 1.24 -1.29 -20.08
N LYS A 89 0.73 -2.33 -19.42
CA LYS A 89 -0.09 -3.35 -20.10
C LYS A 89 -1.38 -2.75 -20.66
N LEU A 90 -2.07 -1.91 -19.89
CA LEU A 90 -3.26 -1.19 -20.36
C LEU A 90 -2.92 -0.30 -21.57
N LEU A 91 -1.83 0.46 -21.51
CA LEU A 91 -1.38 1.32 -22.61
C LEU A 91 -1.03 0.53 -23.89
N SER A 92 -0.59 -0.72 -23.79
CA SER A 92 -0.28 -1.54 -24.97
C SER A 92 -1.50 -1.84 -25.86
N GLN A 93 -2.72 -1.62 -25.35
CA GLN A 93 -3.97 -1.74 -26.11
C GLN A 93 -4.28 -0.49 -26.95
N TYR A 94 -3.57 0.61 -26.71
CA TYR A 94 -3.73 1.89 -27.40
C TYR A 94 -2.73 2.00 -28.55
N SER A 95 -3.08 2.76 -29.58
CA SER A 95 -2.16 3.04 -30.69
C SER A 95 -0.95 3.86 -30.23
N ASP A 96 0.15 3.82 -30.99
CA ASP A 96 1.36 4.57 -30.64
C ASP A 96 1.13 6.08 -30.54
N ASP A 97 0.23 6.62 -31.36
CA ASP A 97 -0.14 8.04 -31.35
C ASP A 97 -0.98 8.38 -30.11
N GLU A 98 -1.95 7.54 -29.75
CA GLU A 98 -2.73 7.69 -28.52
C GLU A 98 -1.83 7.60 -27.27
N GLN A 99 -0.89 6.65 -27.24
CA GLN A 99 0.09 6.52 -26.16
C GLN A 99 0.95 7.78 -26.00
N ARG A 100 1.37 8.39 -27.12
CA ARG A 100 2.11 9.66 -27.11
C ARG A 100 1.28 10.80 -26.55
N GLN A 101 0.00 10.90 -26.92
CA GLN A 101 -0.92 11.91 -26.40
C GLN A 101 -1.12 11.73 -24.89
N ILE A 102 -1.35 10.50 -24.42
CA ILE A 102 -1.49 10.17 -23.00
C ILE A 102 -0.26 10.60 -22.20
N LYS A 103 0.94 10.26 -22.69
CA LYS A 103 2.21 10.66 -22.03
C LYS A 103 2.40 12.18 -22.00
N ARG A 104 2.02 12.89 -23.08
CA ARG A 104 2.08 14.37 -23.12
C ARG A 104 1.13 15.00 -22.11
N TYR A 105 -0.08 14.46 -21.96
CA TYR A 105 -1.04 14.93 -20.97
C TYR A 105 -0.59 14.70 -19.53
N GLN A 106 0.06 13.56 -19.25
CA GLN A 106 0.66 13.30 -17.94
C GLN A 106 1.71 14.33 -17.56
N LYS A 107 2.47 14.84 -18.54
CA LYS A 107 3.56 15.78 -18.31
C LYS A 107 3.09 17.24 -18.26
N ASP A 108 2.40 17.69 -19.32
CA ASP A 108 2.17 19.11 -19.59
C ASP A 108 0.68 19.50 -19.51
N SER A 109 -0.21 18.54 -19.20
CA SER A 109 -1.68 18.74 -19.20
C SER A 109 -2.24 19.30 -20.52
N ILE A 110 -1.51 19.10 -21.63
CA ILE A 110 -1.88 19.57 -22.96
C ILE A 110 -3.07 18.77 -23.50
N LEU A 111 -3.94 19.45 -24.26
CA LEU A 111 -5.11 18.94 -24.98
C LEU A 111 -4.95 17.47 -25.42
N ILE A 112 -5.72 16.61 -24.76
CA ILE A 112 -6.08 15.29 -25.24
C ILE A 112 -7.48 15.41 -25.85
N ASP A 113 -7.73 14.60 -26.88
CA ASP A 113 -9.08 14.36 -27.37
C ASP A 113 -9.98 13.84 -26.22
N ASP A 114 -11.08 14.54 -25.93
CA ASP A 114 -11.98 14.22 -24.82
C ASP A 114 -12.48 12.76 -24.88
N GLU A 115 -12.62 12.19 -26.08
CA GLU A 115 -12.99 10.79 -26.26
C GLU A 115 -11.89 9.83 -25.75
N LEU A 116 -10.63 10.11 -26.08
CA LEU A 116 -9.48 9.37 -25.60
C LEU A 116 -9.33 9.49 -24.07
N LEU A 117 -9.54 10.69 -23.52
CA LEU A 117 -9.50 10.92 -22.06
C LEU A 117 -10.60 10.14 -21.33
N ASN A 118 -11.80 10.09 -21.90
CA ASN A 118 -12.92 9.33 -21.37
C ASN A 118 -12.63 7.84 -21.39
N ARG A 119 -12.10 7.32 -22.51
CA ARG A 119 -11.76 5.90 -22.67
C ARG A 119 -10.71 5.46 -21.65
N ILE A 120 -9.59 6.17 -21.56
CA ILE A 120 -8.54 5.83 -20.59
C ILE A 120 -9.00 6.00 -19.15
N SER A 121 -9.85 6.99 -18.87
CA SER A 121 -10.42 7.17 -17.54
C SER A 121 -11.27 5.97 -17.13
N ASN A 122 -12.11 5.46 -18.04
CA ASN A 122 -12.91 4.26 -17.81
C ASN A 122 -12.04 3.02 -17.61
N ASP A 123 -11.02 2.82 -18.42
CA ASP A 123 -10.12 1.66 -18.30
C ASP A 123 -9.32 1.71 -16.99
N ILE A 124 -8.88 2.90 -16.56
CA ILE A 124 -8.25 3.10 -15.26
C ILE A 124 -9.21 2.73 -14.12
N LEU A 125 -10.48 3.13 -14.21
CA LEU A 125 -11.48 2.80 -13.20
C LEU A 125 -11.74 1.30 -13.12
N GLN A 126 -11.84 0.64 -14.27
CA GLN A 126 -11.95 -0.82 -14.33
C GLN A 126 -10.73 -1.47 -13.70
N LEU A 127 -9.52 -1.03 -14.03
CA LEU A 127 -8.27 -1.55 -13.45
C LEU A 127 -8.22 -1.40 -11.91
N VAL A 128 -8.69 -0.26 -11.39
CA VAL A 128 -8.79 -0.02 -9.94
C VAL A 128 -9.86 -0.91 -9.29
N ASN A 129 -10.98 -1.15 -9.95
CA ASN A 129 -12.04 -2.00 -9.43
C ASN A 129 -11.64 -3.48 -9.45
N SER A 130 -11.07 -3.96 -10.56
CA SER A 130 -10.58 -5.34 -10.68
C SER A 130 -9.49 -5.65 -9.65
N THR A 131 -8.60 -4.71 -9.36
CA THR A 131 -7.59 -4.90 -8.29
C THR A 131 -8.21 -4.95 -6.89
N LYS A 132 -9.29 -4.22 -6.63
CA LYS A 132 -10.03 -4.30 -5.35
C LYS A 132 -10.78 -5.62 -5.23
N ASP A 133 -11.42 -6.08 -6.30
CA ASP A 133 -12.20 -7.31 -6.30
C ASP A 133 -11.29 -8.54 -6.14
N ASN A 134 -10.14 -8.57 -6.83
CA ASN A 134 -9.14 -9.62 -6.65
C ASN A 134 -8.63 -9.70 -5.19
N LYS A 135 -8.37 -8.56 -4.54
CA LYS A 135 -7.99 -8.52 -3.12
C LYS A 135 -9.10 -9.02 -2.19
N ARG A 136 -10.36 -8.69 -2.50
CA ARG A 136 -11.51 -9.18 -1.73
C ARG A 136 -11.67 -10.69 -1.88
N GLN A 137 -11.51 -11.22 -3.09
CA GLN A 137 -11.58 -12.65 -3.36
C GLN A 137 -10.46 -13.41 -2.65
N SER A 138 -9.21 -12.97 -2.76
CA SER A 138 -8.08 -13.62 -2.07
C SER A 138 -8.27 -13.64 -0.55
N MET A 139 -8.73 -12.53 0.03
CA MET A 139 -9.01 -12.45 1.47
C MET A 139 -10.16 -13.39 1.88
N GLN A 140 -11.19 -13.53 1.05
CA GLN A 140 -12.28 -14.48 1.31
C GLN A 140 -11.81 -15.94 1.23
N GLU A 141 -10.92 -16.27 0.31
CA GLU A 141 -10.32 -17.60 0.19
C GLU A 141 -9.43 -17.94 1.40
N GLU A 142 -8.59 -17.01 1.84
CA GLU A 142 -7.79 -17.17 3.06
C GLU A 142 -8.67 -17.40 4.29
N ILE A 143 -9.74 -16.62 4.46
CA ILE A 143 -10.70 -16.80 5.57
C ILE A 143 -11.38 -18.17 5.49
N LYS A 144 -11.74 -18.65 4.29
CA LYS A 144 -12.32 -19.98 4.11
C LYS A 144 -11.33 -21.07 4.51
N LEU A 145 -10.07 -20.99 4.05
CA LEU A 145 -9.02 -21.95 4.39
C LEU A 145 -8.71 -21.95 5.89
N GLU A 146 -8.69 -20.79 6.53
CA GLU A 146 -8.48 -20.70 7.96
C GLU A 146 -9.66 -21.32 8.75
N LYS A 147 -10.90 -21.08 8.32
CA LYS A 147 -12.09 -21.71 8.91
C LYS A 147 -12.06 -23.23 8.76
N GLU A 148 -11.63 -23.74 7.61
CA GLU A 148 -11.44 -25.17 7.35
C GLU A 148 -10.39 -25.77 8.32
N LYS A 149 -9.21 -25.15 8.45
CA LYS A 149 -8.17 -25.57 9.40
C LYS A 149 -8.70 -25.62 10.84
N ARG A 150 -9.38 -24.56 11.29
CA ARG A 150 -9.96 -24.51 12.64
C ARG A 150 -11.00 -25.62 12.88
N LYS A 151 -11.79 -26.01 11.86
CA LYS A 151 -12.73 -27.13 11.96
C LYS A 151 -12.00 -28.48 12.10
N ILE A 152 -10.94 -28.69 11.33
CA ILE A 152 -10.13 -29.92 11.38
C ILE A 152 -9.44 -30.04 12.74
N ASP A 153 -8.79 -28.96 13.20
CA ASP A 153 -8.13 -28.92 14.51
C ASP A 153 -9.13 -29.13 15.65
N GLY A 154 -10.32 -28.54 15.54
CA GLY A 154 -11.41 -28.75 16.50
C GLY A 154 -11.87 -30.22 16.55
N LYS A 155 -11.99 -30.90 15.40
CA LYS A 155 -12.32 -32.34 15.33
C LYS A 155 -11.20 -33.19 15.93
N ALA A 156 -9.94 -32.93 15.58
CA ALA A 156 -8.78 -33.64 16.10
C ALA A 156 -8.66 -33.50 17.62
N ARG A 157 -8.87 -32.29 18.16
CA ARG A 157 -8.89 -32.04 19.61
C ARG A 157 -9.98 -32.84 20.32
N LYS A 158 -11.20 -32.87 19.76
CA LYS A 158 -12.31 -33.67 20.32
C LYS A 158 -12.00 -35.17 20.31
N GLN A 159 -11.36 -35.69 19.25
CA GLN A 159 -10.94 -37.10 19.18
C GLN A 159 -9.90 -37.44 20.25
N ARG A 160 -8.85 -36.60 20.40
CA ARG A 160 -7.83 -36.77 21.45
C ARG A 160 -8.43 -36.80 22.86
N ILE A 161 -9.39 -35.92 23.15
CA ILE A 161 -10.09 -35.90 24.43
C ILE A 161 -10.90 -37.19 24.65
N LYS A 162 -11.62 -37.66 23.63
CA LYS A 162 -12.38 -38.92 23.71
C LYS A 162 -11.47 -40.13 23.97
N GLU A 163 -10.33 -40.21 23.29
CA GLU A 163 -9.36 -41.30 23.50
C GLU A 163 -8.77 -41.26 24.90
N ARG A 164 -8.41 -40.08 25.41
CA ARG A 164 -7.91 -39.91 26.78
C ARG A 164 -8.94 -40.38 27.80
N LEU A 165 -10.20 -39.93 27.68
CA LEU A 165 -11.29 -40.36 28.57
C LEU A 165 -11.53 -41.87 28.50
N LYS A 166 -11.41 -42.48 27.32
CA LYS A 166 -11.54 -43.95 27.16
C LYS A 166 -10.42 -44.69 27.88
N ARG A 167 -9.17 -44.24 27.75
CA ARG A 167 -8.01 -44.81 28.45
C ARG A 167 -8.13 -44.66 29.97
N GLU A 168 -8.53 -43.48 30.46
CA GLU A 168 -8.75 -43.23 31.89
C GLU A 168 -9.86 -44.14 32.47
N ARG A 169 -10.94 -44.39 31.71
CA ARG A 169 -11.99 -45.34 32.12
C ARG A 169 -11.49 -46.78 32.18
N GLN A 170 -10.69 -47.22 31.22
CA GLN A 170 -10.12 -48.56 31.21
C GLN A 170 -9.15 -48.78 32.38
N GLN A 171 -8.31 -47.79 32.70
CA GLN A 171 -7.41 -47.85 33.85
C GLN A 171 -8.16 -47.92 35.19
N LYS A 172 -9.30 -47.24 35.31
CA LYS A 172 -10.17 -47.30 36.51
C LYS A 172 -10.95 -48.62 36.68
N GLN A 173 -11.04 -49.45 35.64
CA GLN A 173 -11.68 -50.76 35.71
C GLN A 173 -10.70 -51.91 35.99
N LEU A 174 -9.40 -51.64 35.85
CA LEU A 174 -8.31 -52.60 36.08
C LEU A 174 -7.66 -52.46 37.47
N ASN A 175 -8.04 -51.43 38.23
CA ASN A 175 -7.73 -51.23 39.65
C ASN A 175 -9.00 -51.39 40.48
#